data_AF-A0A1I1AF64-F1
#
_entry.id   AF-A0A1I1AF64-F1
#
_cell.length_a   1.000
_cell.length_b   1.000
_cell.length_c   1.000
_cell.angle_alpha   90.00
_cell.angle_beta   90.00
_cell.angle_gamma   90.00
#
_symmetry.space_group_name_H-M   'P 1'
#
loop_
_entity.id
_entity.type
_entity.pdbx_description
1 polymer ?
#
loop_
_entity_poly.entity_id
_entity_poly.type
_entity_poly.pdbx_seq_one_letter_code
_entity_poly.pdbx_strand_id
1 'polypeptide(L)'
;MKRAIILPKYWYEEASLFIARLNALHPRYFLVPVAEIGAETNSYLPLVDQLMGKNRATSAMFILPRSLASGDKIDLWPALVHNNSTGHWISSVFFADNWSEVEDALQVLLSKKSTKVEANLTCQYQPVYTEMLAQWEQEGGKAYHPGDYFKDEILSAISQMKGNWLYWGHGEGDRLRGYGHLDIVDLLSNKYVSPLNATLWFTCSTLDKDYAENIALTWYQSGATKCLLASPNKVNTEANLVLSQRWLEISKKKQHCTIASLILEISQSTSEQTGRALWQYYLLGIPWVSGSM
;
A
#
# COMPACT_ATOMS: atom_id res chain seq x y z
N MET A 1 -18.09 -5.62 3.71
CA MET A 1 -17.04 -5.73 4.74
C MET A 1 -16.89 -4.40 5.45
N LYS A 2 -16.80 -4.40 6.78
CA LYS A 2 -16.56 -3.18 7.56
C LYS A 2 -15.08 -2.79 7.54
N ARG A 3 -14.83 -1.50 7.68
CA ARG A 3 -13.54 -0.80 7.53
C ARG A 3 -13.39 0.16 8.70
N ALA A 4 -12.27 0.09 9.40
CA ALA A 4 -11.98 0.98 10.53
C ALA A 4 -11.08 2.14 10.11
N ILE A 5 -11.28 3.29 10.72
CA ILE A 5 -10.31 4.40 10.73
C ILE A 5 -9.92 4.62 12.19
N ILE A 6 -8.65 4.40 12.51
CA ILE A 6 -8.09 4.60 13.84
C ILE A 6 -7.48 6.00 13.84
N LEU A 7 -7.99 6.85 14.73
CA LEU A 7 -7.68 8.28 14.72
C LEU A 7 -7.51 8.86 16.13
N PRO A 8 -6.80 9.97 16.28
CA PRO A 8 -6.70 10.65 17.56
C PRO A 8 -8.07 11.11 18.04
N LYS A 9 -8.39 10.88 19.32
CA LYS A 9 -9.72 11.14 19.89
C LYS A 9 -10.21 12.58 19.64
N TYR A 10 -9.31 13.55 19.61
CA TYR A 10 -9.66 14.95 19.38
C TYR A 10 -10.13 15.26 17.94
N TRP A 11 -9.90 14.38 16.96
CA TRP A 11 -10.48 14.50 15.61
C TRP A 11 -11.85 13.82 15.46
N TYR A 12 -12.34 13.14 16.50
CA TYR A 12 -13.51 12.27 16.37
C TYR A 12 -14.77 13.00 15.91
N GLU A 13 -15.00 14.23 16.39
CA GLU A 13 -16.21 14.99 16.05
C GLU A 13 -16.23 15.39 14.56
N GLU A 14 -15.14 15.97 14.07
CA GLU A 14 -14.99 16.35 12.65
C GLU A 14 -15.05 15.11 11.74
N ALA A 15 -14.31 14.07 12.11
CA ALA A 15 -14.30 12.82 11.36
C ALA A 15 -15.68 12.15 11.31
N SER A 16 -16.47 12.26 12.38
CA SER A 16 -17.81 11.65 12.44
C SER A 16 -18.75 12.25 11.38
N LEU A 17 -18.66 13.56 11.12
CA LEU A 17 -19.46 14.23 10.09
C LEU A 17 -19.11 13.74 8.68
N PHE A 18 -17.82 13.64 8.37
CA PHE A 18 -17.37 13.09 7.08
C PHE A 18 -17.75 11.61 6.92
N ILE A 19 -17.54 10.79 7.95
CA ILE A 19 -17.83 9.36 7.89
C ILE A 19 -19.33 9.08 7.83
N ALA A 20 -20.17 9.91 8.45
CA ALA A 20 -21.62 9.86 8.25
C ALA A 20 -22.00 10.09 6.78
N ARG A 21 -21.41 11.10 6.12
CA ARG A 21 -21.60 11.36 4.67
C ARG A 21 -21.14 10.18 3.82
N LEU A 22 -19.95 9.64 4.08
CA LEU A 22 -19.41 8.49 3.35
C LEU A 22 -20.26 7.22 3.56
N ASN A 23 -20.75 6.99 4.78
CA ASN A 23 -21.60 5.86 5.10
C ASN A 23 -23.02 5.97 4.52
N ALA A 24 -23.52 7.18 4.28
CA ALA A 24 -24.79 7.39 3.57
C ALA A 24 -24.72 6.86 2.13
N LEU A 25 -23.54 6.88 1.50
CA LEU A 25 -23.29 6.25 0.21
C LEU A 25 -23.03 4.75 0.36
N HIS A 26 -22.12 4.39 1.27
CA HIS A 26 -21.65 3.03 1.49
C HIS A 26 -21.40 2.77 2.98
N PRO A 27 -22.33 2.11 3.72
CA PRO A 27 -22.27 1.97 5.18
C PRO A 27 -21.22 0.93 5.62
N ARG A 28 -19.95 1.23 5.36
CA ARG A 28 -18.79 0.34 5.51
C ARG A 28 -17.81 0.82 6.57
N TYR A 29 -17.85 2.09 6.97
CA TYR A 29 -16.80 2.71 7.77
C TYR A 29 -17.25 2.92 9.21
N PHE A 30 -16.31 2.82 10.16
CA PHE A 30 -16.50 3.24 11.54
C PHE A 30 -15.20 3.80 12.09
N LEU A 31 -15.33 4.66 13.10
CA LEU A 31 -14.21 5.34 13.73
C LEU A 31 -13.80 4.62 15.01
N VAL A 32 -12.50 4.55 15.26
CA VAL A 32 -11.91 4.07 16.51
C VAL A 32 -11.04 5.19 17.08
N PRO A 33 -11.58 6.00 18.02
CA PRO A 33 -10.81 7.07 18.65
C PRO A 33 -9.83 6.48 19.67
N VAL A 34 -8.56 6.92 19.61
CA VAL A 34 -7.51 6.55 20.56
C VAL A 34 -6.94 7.80 21.23
N ALA A 35 -6.56 7.70 22.50
CA ALA A 35 -6.19 8.86 23.32
C ALA A 35 -4.87 9.51 22.86
N GLU A 36 -3.84 8.70 22.62
CA GLU A 36 -2.53 9.17 22.16
C GLU A 36 -2.04 8.24 21.04
N ILE A 37 -1.77 8.83 19.87
CA ILE A 37 -1.17 8.13 18.75
C ILE A 37 0.33 8.41 18.77
N GLY A 38 1.15 7.36 18.82
CA GLY A 38 2.58 7.45 18.52
C GLY A 38 3.58 7.11 19.62
N ALA A 39 3.16 6.97 20.89
CA ALA A 39 4.08 6.51 21.93
C ALA A 39 4.25 4.99 21.92
N GLU A 40 3.15 4.24 21.79
CA GLU A 40 3.16 2.77 21.82
C GLU A 40 1.94 2.21 21.06
N THR A 41 2.03 1.98 19.75
CA THR A 41 0.93 1.37 18.99
C THR A 41 0.43 0.08 19.64
N ASN A 42 1.34 -0.68 20.24
CA ASN A 42 1.07 -1.90 21.00
C ASN A 42 0.13 -1.71 22.20
N SER A 43 0.07 -0.51 22.80
CA SER A 43 -0.77 -0.24 23.97
C SER A 43 -2.28 -0.26 23.65
N TYR A 44 -2.68 0.17 22.45
CA TYR A 44 -4.08 0.23 22.03
C TYR A 44 -4.48 -0.83 21.01
N LEU A 45 -3.53 -1.59 20.45
CA LEU A 45 -3.83 -2.70 19.54
C LEU A 45 -4.84 -3.72 20.11
N PRO A 46 -4.78 -4.15 21.39
CA PRO A 46 -5.78 -5.08 21.93
C PRO A 46 -7.21 -4.55 21.87
N LEU A 47 -7.40 -3.24 22.11
CA LEU A 47 -8.69 -2.58 21.99
C LEU A 47 -9.14 -2.55 20.52
N VAL A 48 -8.21 -2.23 19.60
CA VAL A 48 -8.50 -2.24 18.16
C VAL A 48 -8.90 -3.65 17.72
N ASP A 49 -8.17 -4.69 18.09
CA ASP A 49 -8.48 -6.10 17.77
C ASP A 49 -9.87 -6.51 18.24
N GLN A 50 -10.23 -6.15 19.48
CA GLN A 50 -11.55 -6.39 20.03
C GLN A 50 -12.65 -5.69 19.20
N LEU A 51 -12.43 -4.43 18.84
CA LEU A 51 -13.39 -3.65 18.04
C LEU A 51 -13.50 -4.18 16.60
N MET A 52 -12.38 -4.60 16.01
CA MET A 52 -12.34 -5.21 14.69
C MET A 52 -13.14 -6.51 14.67
N GLY A 53 -12.95 -7.39 15.66
CA GLY A 53 -13.71 -8.63 15.81
C GLY A 53 -15.20 -8.39 16.04
N LYS A 54 -15.55 -7.49 16.97
CA LYS A 54 -16.96 -7.13 17.26
C LYS A 54 -17.71 -6.61 16.02
N ASN A 55 -17.03 -5.81 15.19
CA ASN A 55 -17.63 -5.23 14.00
C ASN A 55 -17.47 -6.09 12.74
N ARG A 56 -16.84 -7.28 12.84
CA ARG A 56 -16.46 -8.13 11.69
C ARG A 56 -15.74 -7.31 10.61
N ALA A 57 -14.86 -6.43 11.05
CA ALA A 57 -14.09 -5.55 10.20
C ALA A 57 -12.88 -6.30 9.64
N THR A 58 -12.52 -5.95 8.41
CA THR A 58 -11.52 -6.70 7.63
C THR A 58 -10.26 -5.90 7.34
N SER A 59 -10.35 -4.58 7.49
CA SER A 59 -9.23 -3.68 7.30
C SER A 59 -9.38 -2.41 8.12
N ALA A 60 -8.24 -1.81 8.40
CA ALA A 60 -8.06 -0.64 9.24
C ALA A 60 -7.04 0.30 8.60
N MET A 61 -7.28 1.60 8.72
CA MET A 61 -6.31 2.63 8.40
C MET A 61 -5.97 3.37 9.69
N PHE A 62 -4.70 3.28 10.11
CA PHE A 62 -4.17 3.99 11.26
C PHE A 62 -3.65 5.33 10.81
N ILE A 63 -4.20 6.40 11.37
CA ILE A 63 -3.68 7.74 11.11
C ILE A 63 -2.60 8.04 12.13
N LEU A 64 -1.37 8.24 11.69
CA LEU A 64 -0.20 8.53 12.52
C LEU A 64 0.28 9.98 12.23
N PRO A 65 0.85 10.70 13.22
CA PRO A 65 1.42 12.01 12.97
C PRO A 65 2.62 11.93 12.01
N ARG A 66 2.88 12.98 11.23
CA ARG A 66 4.00 13.01 10.27
C ARG A 66 5.35 12.90 10.95
N SER A 67 5.45 13.25 12.23
CA SER A 67 6.64 13.02 13.04
C SER A 67 7.05 11.54 13.15
N LEU A 68 6.15 10.59 12.89
CA LEU A 68 6.43 9.14 12.82
C LEU A 68 6.72 8.64 11.40
N ALA A 69 6.59 9.49 10.40
CA ALA A 69 6.86 9.16 9.02
C ALA A 69 8.37 9.25 8.76
N SER A 70 9.12 8.28 9.31
CA SER A 70 10.57 8.14 9.18
C SER A 70 10.97 6.67 9.25
N GLY A 71 12.00 6.26 8.50
CA GLY A 71 12.46 4.87 8.45
C GLY A 71 12.90 4.32 9.81
N ASP A 72 13.57 5.14 10.63
CA ASP A 72 14.02 4.77 11.99
C ASP A 72 12.86 4.56 12.98
N LYS A 73 11.62 4.89 12.60
CA LYS A 73 10.40 4.76 13.42
C LYS A 73 9.46 3.67 12.92
N ILE A 74 9.86 2.88 11.92
CA ILE A 74 9.02 1.81 11.34
C ILE A 74 8.54 0.81 12.39
N ASP A 75 9.36 0.51 13.40
CA ASP A 75 8.99 -0.42 14.48
C ASP A 75 7.83 0.09 15.36
N LEU A 76 7.47 1.37 15.25
CA LEU A 76 6.32 1.96 15.93
C LEU A 76 5.02 1.81 15.10
N TRP A 77 5.10 1.36 13.86
CA TRP A 77 3.96 1.22 12.96
C TRP A 77 3.25 -0.13 13.17
N PRO A 78 1.92 -0.22 12.99
CA PRO A 78 1.22 -1.49 13.06
C PRO A 78 1.65 -2.42 11.91
N ALA A 79 1.90 -3.69 12.22
CA ALA A 79 2.20 -4.72 11.22
C ALA A 79 1.05 -4.86 10.19
N LEU A 80 1.35 -5.22 8.94
CA LEU A 80 0.33 -5.30 7.89
C LEU A 80 -0.83 -6.28 8.19
N VAL A 81 -0.52 -7.43 8.77
CA VAL A 81 -1.48 -8.50 9.02
C VAL A 81 -1.63 -8.69 10.52
N HIS A 82 -2.87 -8.63 11.00
CA HIS A 82 -3.21 -8.84 12.40
C HIS A 82 -4.20 -9.99 12.55
N ASN A 83 -4.12 -10.68 13.68
CA ASN A 83 -4.99 -11.81 14.01
C ASN A 83 -5.91 -11.40 15.17
N ASN A 84 -7.19 -11.78 15.07
CA ASN A 84 -8.15 -11.66 16.16
C ASN A 84 -8.95 -12.96 16.33
N SER A 85 -9.86 -13.00 17.29
CA SER A 85 -10.68 -14.19 17.61
C SER A 85 -11.59 -14.65 16.46
N THR A 86 -11.80 -13.82 15.44
CA THR A 86 -12.69 -14.08 14.30
C THR A 86 -11.94 -14.28 12.97
N GLY A 87 -10.61 -14.15 12.97
CA GLY A 87 -9.77 -14.30 11.78
C GLY A 87 -8.73 -13.18 11.65
N HIS A 88 -8.29 -12.92 10.41
CA HIS A 88 -7.29 -11.89 10.12
C HIS A 88 -7.95 -10.57 9.71
N TRP A 89 -7.24 -9.46 9.91
CA TRP A 89 -7.57 -8.16 9.34
C TRP A 89 -6.30 -7.42 8.91
N ILE A 90 -6.45 -6.50 7.95
CA ILE A 90 -5.33 -5.81 7.30
C ILE A 90 -5.20 -4.38 7.80
N SER A 91 -4.00 -3.99 8.23
CA SER A 91 -3.70 -2.62 8.61
C SER A 91 -3.12 -1.82 7.44
N SER A 92 -3.17 -0.51 7.54
CA SER A 92 -2.43 0.43 6.72
C SER A 92 -2.13 1.67 7.54
N VAL A 93 -1.09 2.40 7.16
CA VAL A 93 -0.64 3.61 7.85
C VAL A 93 -0.81 4.82 6.96
N PHE A 94 -1.50 5.85 7.47
CA PHE A 94 -1.65 7.13 6.81
C PHE A 94 -1.03 8.22 7.68
N PHE A 95 -0.08 8.99 7.15
CA PHE A 95 0.57 10.07 7.91
C PHE A 95 -0.13 11.41 7.68
N ALA A 96 -0.59 12.06 8.75
CA ALA A 96 -1.21 13.38 8.72
C ALA A 96 -1.12 14.08 10.08
N ASP A 97 -1.03 15.41 10.05
CA ASP A 97 -1.00 16.24 11.26
C ASP A 97 -2.34 16.96 11.54
N ASN A 98 -3.31 16.85 10.62
CA ASN A 98 -4.66 17.37 10.79
C ASN A 98 -5.68 16.49 10.03
N TRP A 99 -6.95 16.61 10.43
CA TRP A 99 -8.05 15.87 9.79
C TRP A 99 -8.30 16.29 8.33
N SER A 100 -8.07 17.56 7.97
CA SER A 100 -8.32 18.06 6.61
C SER A 100 -7.53 17.28 5.55
N GLU A 101 -6.25 16.99 5.80
CA GLU A 101 -5.42 16.18 4.91
C GLU A 101 -6.01 14.78 4.68
N VAL A 102 -6.56 14.19 5.72
CA VAL A 102 -7.19 12.85 5.68
C VAL A 102 -8.51 12.92 4.92
N GLU A 103 -9.34 13.93 5.20
CA GLU A 103 -10.59 14.16 4.49
C GLU A 103 -10.36 14.35 2.99
N ASP A 104 -9.42 15.22 2.61
CA ASP A 104 -9.05 15.48 1.21
C ASP A 104 -8.61 14.21 0.49
N ALA A 105 -7.79 13.37 1.14
CA ALA A 105 -7.36 12.10 0.58
C ALA A 105 -8.54 11.12 0.40
N LEU A 106 -9.46 11.07 1.36
CA LEU A 106 -10.63 10.18 1.34
C LEU A 106 -11.75 10.66 0.41
N GLN A 107 -11.76 11.91 -0.05
CA GLN A 107 -12.75 12.44 -1.01
C GLN A 107 -12.88 11.55 -2.26
N VAL A 108 -11.79 10.91 -2.69
CA VAL A 108 -11.79 9.98 -3.82
C VAL A 108 -12.82 8.85 -3.67
N LEU A 109 -13.10 8.42 -2.44
CA LEU A 109 -14.03 7.34 -2.12
C LEU A 109 -15.51 7.75 -2.28
N LEU A 110 -15.80 9.06 -2.36
CA LEU A 110 -17.13 9.57 -2.65
C LEU A 110 -17.45 9.54 -4.15
N SER A 111 -16.43 9.40 -5.01
CA SER A 111 -16.62 9.35 -6.45
C SER A 111 -17.20 8.01 -6.91
N LYS A 112 -18.30 8.05 -7.68
CA LYS A 112 -18.98 6.84 -8.21
C LYS A 112 -18.29 6.23 -9.44
N LYS A 113 -17.21 6.82 -9.94
CA LYS A 113 -16.56 6.36 -11.17
C LYS A 113 -15.64 5.18 -10.85
N SER A 114 -16.18 3.98 -10.98
CA SER A 114 -15.38 2.77 -11.18
C SER A 114 -14.76 2.81 -12.57
N THR A 115 -13.61 3.48 -12.70
CA THR A 115 -12.80 3.37 -13.91
C THR A 115 -11.93 2.14 -13.81
N LYS A 116 -11.78 1.40 -14.92
CA LYS A 116 -10.77 0.35 -15.04
C LYS A 116 -9.42 0.94 -14.64
N VAL A 117 -8.70 0.23 -13.77
CA VAL A 117 -7.41 0.68 -13.23
C VAL A 117 -6.33 -0.05 -13.98
N GLU A 118 -5.55 0.69 -14.77
CA GLU A 118 -4.43 0.12 -15.51
C GLU A 118 -3.36 -0.43 -14.56
N ALA A 119 -2.70 -1.52 -14.95
CA ALA A 119 -1.51 -2.03 -14.28
C ALA A 119 -0.28 -1.73 -15.14
N ASN A 120 0.62 -0.89 -14.63
CA ASN A 120 1.89 -0.55 -15.27
C ASN A 120 2.98 -1.39 -14.64
N LEU A 121 3.73 -2.13 -15.45
CA LEU A 121 4.60 -3.21 -15.01
C LEU A 121 6.05 -2.84 -15.33
N THR A 122 6.91 -2.87 -14.31
CA THR A 122 8.34 -2.57 -14.45
C THR A 122 9.14 -3.62 -13.71
N CYS A 123 10.40 -3.86 -14.10
CA CYS A 123 11.25 -4.78 -13.35
C CYS A 123 12.74 -4.49 -13.50
N GLN A 124 13.54 -5.11 -12.64
CA GLN A 124 14.98 -5.26 -12.85
C GLN A 124 15.24 -6.33 -13.93
N TYR A 125 16.23 -6.11 -14.79
CA TYR A 125 16.64 -7.08 -15.82
C TYR A 125 17.29 -8.34 -15.19
N GLN A 126 16.45 -9.29 -14.76
CA GLN A 126 16.82 -10.63 -14.32
C GLN A 126 15.73 -11.63 -14.75
N PRO A 127 16.09 -12.87 -15.14
CA PRO A 127 15.14 -13.83 -15.73
C PRO A 127 13.83 -14.00 -14.93
N VAL A 128 13.97 -14.20 -13.61
CA VAL A 128 12.81 -14.43 -12.73
C VAL A 128 11.84 -13.25 -12.67
N TYR A 129 12.32 -12.01 -12.78
CA TYR A 129 11.47 -10.82 -12.77
C TYR A 129 10.90 -10.51 -14.15
N THR A 130 11.64 -10.79 -15.23
CA THR A 130 11.14 -10.66 -16.60
C THR A 130 10.06 -11.70 -16.92
N GLU A 131 10.16 -12.91 -16.36
CA GLU A 131 9.10 -13.93 -16.45
C GLU A 131 7.81 -13.45 -15.76
N MET A 132 7.93 -12.87 -14.55
CA MET A 132 6.79 -12.29 -13.84
C MET A 132 6.17 -11.12 -14.61
N LEU A 133 7.00 -10.23 -15.17
CA LEU A 133 6.57 -9.14 -16.03
C LEU A 133 5.72 -9.66 -17.21
N ALA A 134 6.22 -10.68 -17.92
CA ALA A 134 5.53 -11.29 -19.06
C ALA A 134 4.22 -11.97 -18.66
N GLN A 135 4.15 -12.63 -17.49
CA GLN A 135 2.91 -13.20 -16.97
C GLN A 135 1.84 -12.13 -16.73
N TRP A 136 2.22 -11.00 -16.11
CA TRP A 136 1.29 -9.89 -15.88
C TRP A 136 0.90 -9.18 -17.18
N GLU A 137 1.81 -9.10 -18.15
CA GLU A 137 1.54 -8.53 -19.48
C GLU A 137 0.52 -9.36 -20.26
N GLN A 138 0.62 -10.69 -20.22
CA GLN A 138 -0.35 -11.60 -20.84
C GLN A 138 -1.77 -11.42 -20.28
N GLU A 139 -1.90 -10.89 -19.07
CA GLU A 139 -3.17 -10.57 -18.40
C GLU A 139 -3.65 -9.14 -18.68
N GLY A 140 -2.98 -8.42 -19.58
CA GLY A 140 -3.36 -7.09 -20.05
C GLY A 140 -2.72 -5.93 -19.29
N GLY A 141 -1.72 -6.19 -18.45
CA GLY A 141 -0.89 -5.13 -17.88
C GLY A 141 0.04 -4.51 -18.93
N LYS A 142 0.36 -3.23 -18.78
CA LYS A 142 1.24 -2.48 -19.66
C LYS A 142 2.69 -2.64 -19.19
N ALA A 143 3.46 -3.46 -19.91
CA ALA A 143 4.85 -3.72 -19.58
C ALA A 143 5.82 -2.66 -20.12
N TYR A 144 6.82 -2.33 -19.29
CA TYR A 144 7.97 -1.53 -19.67
C TYR A 144 9.21 -2.39 -19.47
N HIS A 145 9.61 -3.15 -20.48
CA HIS A 145 10.67 -4.12 -20.33
C HIS A 145 12.04 -3.43 -20.13
N PRO A 146 12.88 -3.83 -19.16
CA PRO A 146 14.14 -3.14 -18.86
C PRO A 146 15.21 -3.25 -19.96
N GLY A 147 15.00 -4.09 -20.99
CA GLY A 147 15.82 -4.10 -22.21
C GLY A 147 15.39 -3.09 -23.28
N ASP A 148 14.19 -2.52 -23.16
CA ASP A 148 13.56 -1.69 -24.19
C ASP A 148 13.50 -0.20 -23.79
N TYR A 149 13.75 0.12 -22.52
CA TYR A 149 13.64 1.47 -21.97
C TYR A 149 14.93 1.87 -21.25
N PHE A 150 15.44 3.05 -21.59
CA PHE A 150 16.45 3.75 -20.82
C PHE A 150 15.84 4.46 -19.60
N LYS A 151 16.71 4.92 -18.69
CA LYS A 151 16.35 5.60 -17.44
C LYS A 151 15.37 6.77 -17.68
N ASP A 152 15.71 7.67 -18.59
CA ASP A 152 14.91 8.88 -18.85
C ASP A 152 13.55 8.54 -19.47
N GLU A 153 13.48 7.48 -20.27
CA GLU A 153 12.25 7.02 -20.90
C GLU A 153 11.29 6.42 -19.87
N ILE A 154 11.80 5.61 -18.93
CA ILE A 154 10.97 5.05 -17.87
C ILE A 154 10.53 6.12 -16.88
N LEU A 155 11.38 7.09 -16.54
CA LEU A 155 11.01 8.21 -15.66
C LEU A 155 9.92 9.08 -16.29
N SER A 156 10.06 9.37 -17.58
CA SER A 156 9.02 10.04 -18.36
C SER A 156 7.72 9.24 -18.35
N ALA A 157 7.78 7.93 -18.57
CA ALA A 157 6.61 7.06 -18.51
C ALA A 157 5.95 7.06 -17.13
N ILE A 158 6.72 6.90 -16.04
CA ILE A 158 6.25 6.93 -14.65
C ILE A 158 5.48 8.22 -14.36
N SER A 159 5.97 9.37 -14.83
CA SER A 159 5.29 10.67 -14.64
C SER A 159 3.87 10.73 -15.24
N GLN A 160 3.62 9.92 -16.27
CA GLN A 160 2.35 9.85 -17.01
C GLN A 160 1.48 8.65 -16.60
N MET A 161 2.00 7.72 -15.80
CA MET A 161 1.27 6.52 -15.41
C MET A 161 0.00 6.88 -14.64
N LYS A 162 -1.05 6.09 -14.87
CA LYS A 162 -2.29 6.12 -14.10
C LYS A 162 -2.58 4.70 -13.61
N GLY A 163 -3.37 4.62 -12.54
CA GLY A 163 -3.73 3.34 -11.96
C GLY A 163 -2.61 2.77 -11.07
N ASN A 164 -2.31 1.49 -11.22
CA ASN A 164 -1.35 0.77 -10.38
C ASN A 164 0.02 0.74 -11.05
N TRP A 165 1.07 1.01 -10.29
CA TRP A 165 2.45 0.75 -10.70
C TRP A 165 3.01 -0.43 -9.92
N LEU A 166 3.37 -1.50 -10.63
CA LEU A 166 3.98 -2.70 -10.08
C LEU A 166 5.45 -2.75 -10.47
N TYR A 167 6.29 -3.12 -9.50
CA TYR A 167 7.72 -3.28 -9.73
C TYR A 167 8.26 -4.54 -9.05
N TRP A 168 9.07 -5.30 -9.79
CA TRP A 168 9.80 -6.48 -9.31
C TRP A 168 11.30 -6.28 -9.45
N GLY A 169 12.04 -6.45 -8.37
CA GLY A 169 13.47 -6.27 -8.39
C GLY A 169 14.05 -6.12 -7.00
N HIS A 170 15.35 -5.87 -6.96
CA HIS A 170 16.01 -5.47 -5.74
C HIS A 170 15.79 -3.98 -5.48
N GLY A 171 15.40 -3.66 -4.25
CA GLY A 171 15.42 -2.32 -3.70
C GLY A 171 16.50 -2.17 -2.64
N GLU A 172 16.93 -0.94 -2.46
CA GLU A 172 17.77 -0.47 -1.36
C GLU A 172 17.06 0.73 -0.72
N GLY A 173 17.58 1.22 0.41
CA GLY A 173 16.97 2.34 1.13
C GLY A 173 16.76 3.58 0.24
N ASP A 174 17.60 3.83 -0.75
CA ASP A 174 17.60 5.05 -1.57
C ASP A 174 17.25 4.84 -3.06
N ARG A 175 17.13 3.59 -3.54
CA ARG A 175 16.98 3.28 -4.98
C ARG A 175 16.25 1.97 -5.28
N LEU A 176 15.68 1.91 -6.49
CA LEU A 176 15.23 0.66 -7.14
C LEU A 176 16.24 0.25 -8.22
N ARG A 177 16.53 -1.05 -8.36
CA ARG A 177 17.46 -1.55 -9.39
C ARG A 177 16.81 -1.76 -10.77
N GLY A 178 17.54 -1.50 -11.84
CA GLY A 178 17.02 -1.57 -13.21
C GLY A 178 16.89 -0.18 -13.82
N TYR A 179 16.86 -0.11 -15.16
CA TYR A 179 16.85 1.16 -15.91
C TYR A 179 17.97 2.14 -15.48
N GLY A 180 19.18 1.64 -15.21
CA GLY A 180 20.28 2.49 -14.70
C GLY A 180 20.15 2.91 -13.23
N HIS A 181 19.25 2.27 -12.47
CA HIS A 181 18.83 2.60 -11.11
C HIS A 181 17.95 3.86 -11.03
N LEU A 182 16.82 3.72 -10.35
CA LEU A 182 15.88 4.81 -10.07
C LEU A 182 16.06 5.23 -8.62
N ASP A 183 16.64 6.39 -8.39
CA ASP A 183 16.83 6.95 -7.06
C ASP A 183 15.70 7.93 -6.67
N ILE A 184 15.73 8.39 -5.41
CA ILE A 184 14.76 9.35 -4.88
C ILE A 184 14.71 10.63 -5.73
N VAL A 185 15.88 11.17 -6.11
CA VAL A 185 15.96 12.43 -6.84
C VAL A 185 15.33 12.28 -8.22
N ASP A 186 15.59 11.17 -8.90
CA ASP A 186 14.99 10.85 -10.20
C ASP A 186 13.47 10.82 -10.13
N LEU A 187 12.92 10.10 -9.14
CA LEU A 187 11.48 9.91 -8.97
C LEU A 187 10.78 11.22 -8.59
N LEU A 188 11.40 12.05 -7.76
CA LEU A 188 10.85 13.33 -7.34
C LEU A 188 10.96 14.43 -8.41
N SER A 189 12.02 14.39 -9.22
CA SER A 189 12.25 15.38 -10.28
C SER A 189 11.22 15.27 -11.41
N ASN A 190 10.67 14.07 -11.62
CA ASN A 190 9.66 13.81 -12.64
C ASN A 190 8.26 13.93 -12.05
N LYS A 191 7.77 15.17 -11.95
CA LYS A 191 6.46 15.47 -11.36
C LYS A 191 5.35 14.67 -12.05
N TYR A 192 4.73 13.77 -11.29
CA TYR A 192 3.61 12.98 -11.76
C TYR A 192 2.39 13.89 -12.03
N VAL A 193 1.65 13.61 -13.12
CA VAL A 193 0.49 14.42 -13.51
C VAL A 193 -0.66 14.27 -12.51
N SER A 194 -0.81 13.07 -11.96
CA SER A 194 -1.83 12.75 -10.95
C SER A 194 -1.35 11.58 -10.07
N PRO A 195 -1.74 11.52 -8.79
CA PRO A 195 -1.38 10.41 -7.94
C PRO A 195 -1.84 9.07 -8.52
N LEU A 196 -0.94 8.08 -8.53
CA LEU A 196 -1.25 6.70 -8.82
C LEU A 196 -2.35 6.17 -7.88
N ASN A 197 -3.14 5.22 -8.36
CA ASN A 197 -4.09 4.50 -7.52
C ASN A 197 -3.33 3.69 -6.46
N ALA A 198 -2.30 2.94 -6.86
CA ALA A 198 -1.41 2.27 -5.94
C ALA A 198 -0.01 2.09 -6.55
N THR A 199 0.98 1.97 -5.69
CA THR A 199 2.34 1.54 -6.03
C THR A 199 2.61 0.25 -5.26
N LEU A 200 2.91 -0.83 -5.96
CA LEU A 200 3.09 -2.16 -5.41
C LEU A 200 4.50 -2.63 -5.73
N TRP A 201 5.41 -2.41 -4.80
CA TRP A 201 6.80 -2.81 -4.96
C TRP A 201 7.00 -4.17 -4.32
N PHE A 202 7.07 -5.22 -5.15
CA PHE A 202 7.42 -6.58 -4.71
C PHE A 202 8.94 -6.70 -4.59
N THR A 203 9.49 -5.93 -3.65
CA THR A 203 10.94 -5.69 -3.50
C THR A 203 11.35 -5.83 -2.05
N CYS A 204 12.65 -6.02 -1.82
CA CYS A 204 13.26 -5.89 -0.51
C CYS A 204 13.62 -4.44 -0.17
N SER A 205 13.70 -4.13 1.12
CA SER A 205 14.45 -2.99 1.70
C SER A 205 14.17 -1.60 1.12
N THR A 206 12.98 -1.35 0.58
CA THR A 206 12.59 -0.02 0.09
C THR A 206 12.08 0.89 1.20
N LEU A 207 11.69 0.31 2.34
CA LEU A 207 11.44 1.00 3.61
C LEU A 207 12.61 0.74 4.60
N ASP A 208 13.86 0.75 4.15
CA ASP A 208 14.99 0.41 5.02
C ASP A 208 15.02 1.32 6.27
N LYS A 209 15.08 0.69 7.45
CA LYS A 209 15.05 1.38 8.75
C LYS A 209 16.34 2.16 9.03
N ASP A 210 17.43 1.78 8.37
CA ASP A 210 18.72 2.47 8.49
C ASP A 210 18.71 3.82 7.73
N TYR A 211 17.66 4.08 6.95
CA TYR A 211 17.44 5.31 6.18
C TYR A 211 16.18 6.02 6.67
N ALA A 212 16.35 7.12 7.40
CA ALA A 212 15.24 7.98 7.83
C ALA A 212 14.37 8.41 6.63
N GLU A 213 15.03 8.86 5.55
CA GLU A 213 14.43 9.20 4.26
C GLU A 213 14.69 8.08 3.26
N ASN A 214 13.92 7.00 3.33
CA ASN A 214 13.97 5.93 2.34
C ASN A 214 13.07 6.20 1.12
N ILE A 215 13.34 5.49 0.02
CA ILE A 215 12.71 5.71 -1.28
C ILE A 215 11.19 5.48 -1.26
N ALA A 216 10.71 4.45 -0.56
CA ALA A 216 9.28 4.16 -0.45
C ALA A 216 8.55 5.27 0.30
N LEU A 217 9.06 5.65 1.47
CA LEU A 217 8.44 6.68 2.29
C LEU A 217 8.45 8.04 1.58
N THR A 218 9.57 8.40 0.97
CA THR A 218 9.71 9.66 0.22
C THR A 218 8.76 9.69 -0.98
N TRP A 219 8.65 8.59 -1.73
CA TRP A 219 7.70 8.44 -2.83
C TRP A 219 6.25 8.62 -2.35
N TYR A 220 5.87 7.96 -1.24
CA TYR A 220 4.54 8.10 -0.65
C TYR A 220 4.26 9.53 -0.17
N GLN A 221 5.18 10.13 0.60
CA GLN A 221 5.02 11.48 1.15
C GLN A 221 4.98 12.58 0.09
N SER A 222 5.59 12.34 -1.08
CA SER A 222 5.51 13.26 -2.21
C SER A 222 4.10 13.40 -2.77
N GLY A 223 3.18 12.50 -2.42
CA GLY A 223 1.80 12.44 -2.95
C GLY A 223 1.68 11.65 -4.26
N ALA A 224 2.75 11.00 -4.72
CA ALA A 224 2.78 10.30 -6.02
C ALA A 224 1.85 9.10 -6.11
N THR A 225 1.43 8.54 -4.97
CA THR A 225 0.56 7.38 -4.91
C THR A 225 -0.39 7.47 -3.73
N LYS A 226 -1.63 6.97 -3.90
CA LYS A 226 -2.63 6.92 -2.82
C LYS A 226 -2.40 5.76 -1.87
N CYS A 227 -1.68 4.74 -2.29
CA CYS A 227 -1.46 3.51 -1.54
C CYS A 227 -0.13 2.88 -1.96
N LEU A 228 0.72 2.52 -0.99
CA LEU A 228 2.05 1.95 -1.25
C LEU A 228 2.23 0.65 -0.48
N LEU A 229 2.57 -0.43 -1.18
CA LEU A 229 3.07 -1.67 -0.58
C LEU A 229 4.60 -1.70 -0.74
N ALA A 230 5.32 -1.77 0.38
CA ALA A 230 6.78 -1.78 0.41
C ALA A 230 7.30 -2.55 1.62
N SER A 231 8.58 -2.95 1.60
CA SER A 231 9.19 -3.79 2.65
C SER A 231 10.40 -3.11 3.28
N PRO A 232 10.55 -3.12 4.61
CA PRO A 232 11.77 -2.69 5.28
C PRO A 232 12.84 -3.77 5.29
N ASN A 233 12.47 -5.01 5.00
CA ASN A 233 13.31 -6.17 5.19
C ASN A 233 13.82 -6.73 3.86
N LYS A 234 14.88 -7.53 3.95
CA LYS A 234 15.29 -8.41 2.86
C LYS A 234 14.23 -9.49 2.66
N VAL A 235 13.49 -9.38 1.57
CA VAL A 235 12.55 -10.42 1.13
C VAL A 235 13.23 -11.33 0.13
N ASN A 236 13.08 -12.64 0.33
CA ASN A 236 13.59 -13.63 -0.60
C ASN A 236 12.89 -13.50 -1.97
N THR A 237 13.67 -13.58 -3.05
CA THR A 237 13.17 -13.42 -4.42
C THR A 237 12.06 -14.41 -4.76
N GLU A 238 12.19 -15.69 -4.44
CA GLU A 238 11.15 -16.70 -4.70
C GLU A 238 9.86 -16.39 -3.92
N ALA A 239 10.01 -15.96 -2.66
CA ALA A 239 8.88 -15.57 -1.83
C ALA A 239 8.11 -14.36 -2.43
N ASN A 240 8.83 -13.38 -3.00
CA ASN A 240 8.23 -12.24 -3.71
C ASN A 240 7.51 -12.66 -4.99
N LEU A 241 8.07 -13.60 -5.75
CA LEU A 241 7.45 -14.11 -6.97
C LEU A 241 6.16 -14.86 -6.65
N VAL A 242 6.18 -15.73 -5.64
CA VAL A 242 4.99 -16.46 -5.18
C VAL A 242 3.91 -15.49 -4.70
N LEU A 243 4.28 -14.47 -3.92
CA LEU A 243 3.35 -13.42 -3.49
C LEU A 243 2.72 -12.68 -4.68
N SER A 244 3.54 -12.26 -5.64
CA SER A 244 3.10 -11.58 -6.87
C SER A 244 2.18 -12.44 -7.72
N GLN A 245 2.53 -13.72 -7.93
CA GLN A 245 1.72 -14.65 -8.69
C GLN A 245 0.37 -14.87 -8.01
N ARG A 246 0.36 -15.03 -6.69
CA ARG A 246 -0.89 -15.19 -5.94
C ARG A 246 -1.75 -13.92 -6.00
N TRP A 247 -1.13 -12.75 -5.97
CA TRP A 247 -1.80 -11.47 -6.16
C TRP A 247 -2.48 -11.40 -7.54
N LEU A 248 -1.75 -11.76 -8.60
CA LEU A 248 -2.26 -11.82 -9.97
C LEU A 248 -3.49 -12.74 -10.05
N GLU A 249 -3.37 -13.98 -9.57
CA GLU A 249 -4.44 -14.97 -9.60
C GLU A 249 -5.74 -14.49 -8.95
N ILE A 250 -5.65 -13.80 -7.80
CA ILE A 250 -6.81 -13.30 -7.08
C ILE A 250 -7.38 -12.07 -7.79
N SER A 251 -6.52 -11.15 -8.24
CA SER A 251 -6.93 -9.91 -8.93
C SER A 251 -7.75 -10.19 -10.19
N LYS A 252 -7.44 -11.28 -10.92
CA LYS A 252 -8.19 -11.73 -12.10
C LYS A 252 -9.59 -12.25 -11.80
N LYS A 253 -9.77 -12.93 -10.66
CA LYS A 253 -11.02 -13.63 -10.34
C LYS A 253 -12.13 -12.71 -9.84
N LYS A 254 -11.77 -11.55 -9.29
CA LYS A 254 -12.70 -10.66 -8.60
C LYS A 254 -12.69 -9.27 -9.21
N GLN A 255 -13.76 -8.95 -9.92
CA GLN A 255 -14.06 -7.56 -10.28
C GLN A 255 -14.23 -6.74 -9.00
N HIS A 256 -13.58 -5.57 -8.95
CA HIS A 256 -13.70 -4.58 -7.86
C HIS A 256 -13.20 -5.05 -6.48
N CYS A 257 -12.06 -5.73 -6.43
CA CYS A 257 -11.33 -5.96 -5.18
C CYS A 257 -10.51 -4.72 -4.79
N THR A 258 -10.44 -4.42 -3.48
CA THR A 258 -9.53 -3.40 -2.96
C THR A 258 -8.18 -4.00 -2.57
N ILE A 259 -7.13 -3.20 -2.47
CA ILE A 259 -5.80 -3.65 -2.04
C ILE A 259 -5.87 -4.45 -0.73
N ALA A 260 -6.53 -3.92 0.31
CA ALA A 260 -6.72 -4.66 1.56
C ALA A 260 -7.51 -5.97 1.40
N SER A 261 -8.49 -6.02 0.48
CA SER A 261 -9.24 -7.26 0.24
C SER A 261 -8.38 -8.34 -0.43
N LEU A 262 -7.49 -7.95 -1.35
CA LEU A 262 -6.53 -8.86 -1.96
C LEU A 262 -5.55 -9.39 -0.92
N ILE A 263 -4.95 -8.49 -0.13
CA ILE A 263 -4.02 -8.84 0.94
C ILE A 263 -4.68 -9.80 1.95
N LEU A 264 -5.93 -9.53 2.33
CA LEU A 264 -6.66 -10.39 3.25
C LEU A 264 -6.84 -11.81 2.68
N GLU A 265 -7.25 -11.92 1.42
CA GLU A 265 -7.44 -13.21 0.76
C GLU A 265 -6.13 -13.97 0.58
N ILE A 266 -5.04 -13.26 0.28
CA ILE A 266 -3.68 -13.83 0.27
C ILE A 266 -3.33 -14.36 1.66
N SER A 267 -3.55 -13.57 2.71
CA SER A 267 -3.22 -13.94 4.09
C SER A 267 -4.04 -15.12 4.64
N GLN A 268 -5.21 -15.36 4.06
CA GLN A 268 -6.10 -16.48 4.42
C GLN A 268 -5.85 -17.73 3.57
N SER A 269 -5.00 -17.64 2.54
CA SER A 269 -4.64 -18.79 1.72
C SER A 269 -3.68 -19.72 2.48
N THR A 270 -3.74 -21.03 2.20
CA THR A 270 -3.03 -22.08 2.94
C THR A 270 -1.51 -22.13 2.70
N SER A 271 -0.97 -21.28 1.82
CA SER A 271 0.47 -21.24 1.56
C SER A 271 1.21 -20.46 2.65
N GLU A 272 1.84 -21.19 3.56
CA GLU A 272 2.66 -20.62 4.64
C GLU A 272 3.77 -19.71 4.09
N GLN A 273 4.35 -20.05 2.94
CA GLN A 273 5.38 -19.24 2.27
C GLN A 273 4.84 -17.88 1.83
N THR A 274 3.61 -17.83 1.31
CA THR A 274 2.97 -16.59 0.85
C THR A 274 2.64 -15.68 2.02
N GLY A 275 2.12 -16.24 3.11
CA GLY A 275 1.85 -15.50 4.35
C GLY A 275 3.13 -14.90 4.94
N ARG A 276 4.20 -15.69 5.04
CA ARG A 276 5.51 -15.23 5.54
C ARG A 276 6.14 -14.14 4.66
N ALA A 277 5.95 -14.20 3.34
CA ALA A 277 6.39 -13.13 2.44
C ALA A 277 5.62 -11.83 2.73
N LEU A 278 4.29 -11.94 2.80
CA LEU A 278 3.40 -10.80 3.03
C LEU A 278 3.65 -10.10 4.38
N TRP A 279 4.00 -10.84 5.43
CA TRP A 279 4.32 -10.29 6.75
C TRP A 279 5.57 -9.43 6.79
N GLN A 280 6.37 -9.43 5.72
CA GLN A 280 7.54 -8.57 5.59
C GLN A 280 7.21 -7.21 4.98
N TYR A 281 5.96 -6.96 4.61
CA TYR A 281 5.53 -5.71 3.98
C TYR A 281 4.76 -4.81 4.95
N TYR A 282 4.78 -3.53 4.66
CA TYR A 282 3.86 -2.53 5.18
C TYR A 282 2.99 -1.98 4.05
N LEU A 283 1.80 -1.51 4.42
CA LEU A 283 0.89 -0.80 3.53
C LEU A 283 0.73 0.64 4.03
N LEU A 284 1.11 1.60 3.19
CA LEU A 284 0.94 3.02 3.48
C LEU A 284 -0.22 3.58 2.64
N GLY A 285 -0.94 4.58 3.15
CA GLY A 285 -2.01 5.26 2.45
C GLY A 285 -3.39 4.62 2.60
N ILE A 286 -4.23 4.79 1.57
CA ILE A 286 -5.63 4.37 1.56
C ILE A 286 -5.74 2.91 1.09
N PRO A 287 -6.02 1.94 1.98
CA PRO A 287 -5.99 0.51 1.62
C PRO A 287 -7.21 0.08 0.77
N TRP A 288 -8.17 0.98 0.58
CA TRP A 288 -9.44 0.71 -0.09
C TRP A 288 -9.48 1.16 -1.55
N VAL A 289 -8.35 1.60 -2.09
CA VAL A 289 -8.18 1.82 -3.54
C VAL A 289 -8.27 0.50 -4.30
N SER A 290 -8.49 0.58 -5.61
CA SER A 290 -8.66 -0.62 -6.45
C SER A 290 -7.39 -1.48 -6.46
N GLY A 291 -7.52 -2.78 -6.24
CA GLY A 291 -6.45 -3.75 -6.44
C GLY A 291 -6.56 -4.55 -7.74
N SER A 292 -7.70 -4.45 -8.43
CA SER A 292 -7.92 -5.13 -9.72
C SER A 292 -7.21 -4.42 -10.87
N MET A 293 -6.92 -5.21 -11.92
CA MET A 293 -6.49 -4.75 -13.26
C MET A 293 -7.68 -4.56 -14.22
#